data_AF-A0A925NXY3-F1
#
_entry.id   AF-A0A925NXY3-F1
#
_cell.length_a   1.000
_cell.length_b   1.000
_cell.length_c   1.000
_cell.angle_alpha   90.00
_cell.angle_beta   90.00
_cell.angle_gamma   90.00
#
_symmetry.space_group_name_H-M   'P 1'
#
loop_
_entity.id
_entity.type
_entity.pdbx_description
1 polymer ?
#
loop_
_entity_poly.entity_id
_entity_poly.type
_entity_poly.pdbx_seq_one_letter_code
_entity_poly.pdbx_strand_id
1 'polypeptide(L)' 'MTDFQNHCFVCGKETDPQTTSKNIQLNLPVCNECKDTEEEKKALDELIEGMADGFVCGCI' A
#
# COMPACT_ATOMS: atom_id res chain seq x y z
N MET A 1 11.45 -14.73 11.90
CA MET A 1 10.36 -14.63 10.91
C MET A 1 10.11 -13.15 10.75
N THR A 2 10.75 -12.51 9.78
CA THR A 2 10.72 -11.05 9.65
C THR A 2 9.53 -10.71 8.77
N ASP A 3 8.47 -10.22 9.42
CA ASP A 3 7.21 -9.91 8.78
C ASP A 3 7.32 -8.54 8.09
N PHE A 4 7.75 -8.55 6.82
CA PHE A 4 7.82 -7.38 5.96
C PHE A 4 6.42 -6.87 5.53
N GLN A 5 5.33 -7.51 5.96
CA GLN A 5 3.96 -7.06 5.66
C GLN A 5 3.39 -6.13 6.73
N ASN A 6 4.24 -5.74 7.69
CA ASN A 6 3.85 -4.94 8.84
C ASN A 6 4.18 -3.46 8.67
N HIS A 7 4.18 -2.90 7.47
CA HIS A 7 4.45 -1.47 7.30
C HIS A 7 3.34 -0.83 6.49
N CYS A 8 2.79 0.28 6.99
CA CYS A 8 1.78 1.02 6.28
C CYS A 8 2.34 1.55 4.96
N PHE A 9 1.69 1.28 3.84
CA PHE A 9 2.15 1.76 2.54
C PHE A 9 2.09 3.28 2.38
N VAL A 10 1.29 3.96 3.22
CA VAL A 10 1.10 5.41 3.20
C VAL A 10 2.17 6.11 4.05
N CYS A 11 2.24 5.79 5.34
CA CYS A 11 3.13 6.49 6.28
C CYS A 11 4.42 5.73 6.63
N GLY A 12 4.58 4.48 6.15
CA GLY A 12 5.76 3.64 6.44
C GLY A 12 5.85 3.15 7.88
N LYS A 13 4.92 3.52 8.76
CA LYS A 13 4.89 3.08 10.17
C LYS A 13 4.71 1.58 10.26
N GLU A 14 5.29 0.98 11.30
CA GLU A 14 5.03 -0.42 11.63
C GLU A 14 3.55 -0.59 11.99
N THR A 15 2.91 -1.61 11.44
CA THR A 15 1.51 -1.96 11.62
C THR A 15 1.40 -3.46 11.87
N ASP A 16 0.65 -3.86 12.88
CA ASP A 16 0.44 -5.28 13.14
C ASP A 16 -0.40 -5.94 12.04
N PRO A 17 0.00 -7.11 11.51
CA PRO A 17 -0.72 -7.77 10.42
C PRO A 17 -2.07 -8.32 10.89
N GLN A 18 -2.26 -8.45 12.20
CA GLN A 18 -3.50 -8.90 12.84
C GLN A 18 -4.53 -7.78 12.99
N THR A 19 -4.10 -6.51 13.00
CA THR A 19 -4.98 -5.35 13.24
C THR A 19 -4.94 -4.31 12.12
N THR A 20 -3.95 -4.39 11.23
CA THR A 20 -3.82 -3.54 10.04
C THR A 20 -4.88 -3.94 9.02
N SER A 21 -5.51 -2.94 8.41
CA SER A 21 -6.41 -3.19 7.29
C SER A 21 -5.59 -3.28 6.01
N LYS A 22 -6.07 -4.01 5.00
CA LYS A 22 -5.47 -3.95 3.66
C LYS A 22 -6.39 -3.17 2.75
N ASN A 23 -5.82 -2.29 1.92
CA ASN A 23 -6.66 -1.60 0.96
C ASN A 23 -7.10 -2.54 -0.16
N ILE A 24 -8.38 -2.49 -0.55
CA ILE A 24 -8.96 -3.43 -1.52
C ILE A 24 -8.38 -3.28 -2.93
N GLN A 25 -7.93 -2.09 -3.32
CA GLN A 25 -7.43 -1.85 -4.67
C GLN A 25 -5.98 -2.32 -4.87
N LEU A 26 -5.11 -2.11 -3.88
CA LEU A 26 -3.69 -2.47 -3.96
C LEU A 26 -3.32 -3.71 -3.14
N ASN A 27 -4.23 -4.23 -2.30
CA ASN A 27 -3.95 -5.26 -1.30
C ASN A 27 -2.77 -4.94 -0.36
N LEU A 28 -2.44 -3.66 -0.22
CA LEU A 28 -1.35 -3.18 0.63
C LEU A 28 -1.84 -2.87 2.05
N PRO A 29 -1.02 -3.15 3.08
CA PRO A 29 -1.33 -2.86 4.48
C PRO A 29 -1.42 -1.35 4.75
N VAL A 30 -2.51 -0.92 5.37
CA VAL A 30 -2.80 0.46 5.78
C VAL A 30 -3.13 0.51 7.27
N CYS A 31 -2.46 1.39 8.00
CA CYS A 31 -2.75 1.62 9.40
C CYS A 31 -4.13 2.27 9.56
N ASN A 32 -4.77 2.10 10.71
CA ASN A 32 -6.08 2.71 10.98
C ASN A 32 -6.06 4.25 10.97
N GLU A 33 -4.88 4.88 11.13
CA GLU A 33 -4.74 6.34 11.03
C GLU A 33 -4.79 6.83 9.58
N CYS A 34 -4.22 6.07 8.63
CA CYS A 34 -4.23 6.41 7.21
C CYS A 34 -5.43 5.82 6.48
N LYS A 35 -6.10 4.82 7.08
CA LYS A 35 -7.26 4.17 6.48
C LYS A 35 -8.38 5.19 6.21
N ASP A 36 -8.96 5.16 5.01
CA ASP A 36 -10.03 6.07 4.59
C ASP A 36 -9.63 7.57 4.60
N THR A 37 -8.34 7.90 4.63
CA THR A 37 -7.88 9.30 4.55
C THR A 37 -7.54 9.73 3.13
N GLU A 38 -7.44 11.04 2.91
CA GLU A 38 -6.98 11.60 1.62
C GLU A 38 -5.55 11.15 1.28
N GLU A 39 -4.71 10.92 2.29
CA GLU A 39 -3.33 10.43 2.11
C GLU A 39 -3.32 9.00 1.55
N GLU A 40 -4.21 8.11 2.03
CA GLU A 40 -4.35 6.77 1.46
C GLU A 40 -4.76 6.84 0.00
N LYS A 41 -5.80 7.62 -0.33
CA LYS A 41 -6.23 7.79 -1.73
C LYS A 41 -5.13 8.33 -2.62
N LYS A 42 -4.38 9.32 -2.16
CA LYS A 42 -3.30 9.91 -2.96
C LYS A 42 -2.15 8.93 -3.19
N ALA A 43 -1.71 8.24 -2.14
CA ALA A 43 -0.69 7.20 -2.24
C ALA A 43 -1.16 6.02 -3.11
N LEU A 44 -2.45 5.69 -3.06
CA LEU A 44 -3.07 4.69 -3.89
C LEU A 44 -3.00 5.05 -5.37
N ASP A 45 -3.44 6.26 -5.71
CA ASP A 45 -3.48 6.76 -7.09
C ASP A 45 -2.06 6.81 -7.65
N GLU A 46 -1.10 7.37 -6.91
CA GLU A 46 0.31 7.44 -7.32
C GLU A 46 0.93 6.06 -7.56
N LEU A 47 0.61 5.07 -6.71
CA LEU A 47 1.05 3.68 -6.88
C LEU A 47 0.35 2.98 -8.05
N ILE A 48 -0.95 3.21 -8.26
CA ILE A 48 -1.71 2.64 -9.39
C ILE A 48 -1.21 3.23 -10.70
N GLU A 49 -1.01 4.55 -10.77
CA GLU A 49 -0.47 5.26 -11.91
C GLU A 49 0.98 4.82 -12.20
N GLY A 50 1.83 4.73 -11.17
CA GLY A 50 3.20 4.23 -11.30
C GLY A 50 3.29 2.76 -11.71
N MET A 51 2.37 1.90 -11.23
CA MET A 51 2.28 0.50 -11.63
C MET A 51 1.74 0.34 -13.06
N ALA A 52 0.83 1.22 -13.48
CA ALA A 52 0.34 1.26 -14.86
C ALA A 52 1.45 1.66 -15.84
N ASP A 53 2.32 2.59 -15.46
CA ASP A 53 3.50 2.97 -16.24
C ASP A 53 4.57 1.84 -16.26
N GLY A 54 4.65 1.07 -15.16
CA GLY A 54 5.52 -0.10 -15.01
C GLY A 54 5.04 -1.39 -15.69
N PHE A 55 3.84 -1.43 -16.29
CA PHE A 55 3.38 -2.60 -17.07
C PHE A 55 4.00 -2.66 -18.48
N VAL A 56 4.98 -1.80 -18.77
CA VAL A 56 5.97 -2.01 -19.82
C VAL A 56 7.25 -2.62 -19.23
N CYS A 57 7.13 -3.59 -18.31
CA CYS A 57 8.24 -4.52 -18.07
C CYS A 57 8.32 -5.45 -19.29
N GLY A 58 9.17 -5.07 -20.24
CA GLY A 58 9.45 -5.84 -21.44
C GLY A 58 9.82 -7.28 -21.12
N CYS A 59 8.87 -8.19 -21.32
CA CYS A 59 9.20 -9.54 -21.75
C CYS A 59 9.34 -9.52 -23.28
N ILE A 60 10.52 -9.13 -23.76
CA ILE A 60 11.03 -9.54 -25.08
C ILE A 60 12.41 -10.18 -24.91
#